data_AF-A0A671W5S8-F1
#
_entry.id   AF-A0A671W5S8-F1
#
_cell.length_a   1.000
_cell.length_b   1.000
_cell.length_c   1.000
_cell.angle_alpha   90.00
_cell.angle_beta   90.00
_cell.angle_gamma   90.00
#
_symmetry.space_group_name_H-M   'P 1'
#
loop_
_entity.id
_entity.type
_entity.pdbx_description
1 polymer ?
#
loop_
_entity_poly.entity_id
_entity_poly.type
_entity_poly.pdbx_seq_one_letter_code
_entity_poly.pdbx_strand_id
1 'polypeptide(L)'
;MFRGGCLGFCPPVRQSAQDVLHNREVLRRPTDECSWVLQHRPAGKRQVRSLVQGKTNKIYQEYRAIKYRTQVVAGTNYLIKVCVGGPSYIHLLVFQALPCYGGYLELRGVQENKTQDNPLKQF
;
A
#
# COMPACT_ATOMS: atom_id res chain seq x y z
N MET A 1 -27.63 -36.16 -12.11
CA MET A 1 -27.09 -35.28 -11.05
C MET A 1 -25.57 -35.28 -11.15
N PHE A 2 -24.97 -34.23 -11.73
CA PHE A 2 -23.52 -34.01 -11.66
C PHE A 2 -23.32 -32.60 -11.12
N ARG A 3 -23.05 -32.47 -9.81
CA ARG A 3 -22.56 -31.21 -9.24
C ARG A 3 -21.04 -31.27 -9.31
N GLY A 4 -20.49 -30.73 -10.39
CA GLY A 4 -19.05 -30.51 -10.53
C GLY A 4 -18.61 -29.41 -9.56
N GLY A 5 -17.84 -29.79 -8.55
CA GLY A 5 -17.12 -28.84 -7.71
C GLY A 5 -15.95 -28.25 -8.50
N CYS A 6 -16.01 -26.95 -8.79
CA CYS A 6 -14.84 -26.22 -9.29
C CYS A 6 -13.84 -26.09 -8.14
N LEU A 7 -12.85 -26.98 -8.12
CA LEU A 7 -11.63 -26.80 -7.33
C LEU A 7 -10.91 -25.57 -7.88
N GLY A 8 -10.89 -24.50 -7.09
CA GLY A 8 -10.14 -23.28 -7.39
C GLY A 8 -8.65 -23.55 -7.39
N PHE A 9 -8.13 -24.04 -8.51
CA PHE A 9 -6.70 -24.08 -8.78
C PHE A 9 -6.22 -22.65 -9.07
N CYS A 10 -5.58 -22.01 -8.09
CA CYS A 10 -4.74 -20.85 -8.37
C CYS A 10 -3.50 -21.35 -9.12
N PRO A 11 -3.28 -20.97 -10.39
CA PRO A 11 -2.05 -21.34 -11.08
C PRO A 11 -0.85 -20.66 -10.39
N PRO A 12 0.33 -21.32 -10.36
CA PRO A 12 1.55 -20.64 -9.96
C PRO A 12 1.81 -19.48 -10.91
N VAL A 13 2.17 -18.33 -10.34
CA VAL A 13 2.57 -17.15 -11.11
C VAL A 13 3.80 -17.52 -11.94
N ARG A 14 3.61 -17.87 -13.23
CA ARG A 14 4.69 -17.83 -14.21
C ARG A 14 5.02 -16.35 -14.39
N GLN A 15 5.98 -15.85 -13.61
CA GLN A 15 6.59 -14.56 -13.90
C GLN A 15 7.28 -14.71 -15.25
N SER A 16 6.75 -14.06 -16.27
CA SER A 16 7.50 -13.92 -17.51
C SER A 16 8.73 -13.06 -17.20
N ALA A 17 9.90 -13.45 -17.70
CA ALA A 17 11.15 -12.71 -17.47
C ALA A 17 11.10 -11.27 -18.04
N GLN A 18 10.06 -10.92 -18.78
CA GLN A 18 9.85 -9.59 -19.38
C GLN A 18 9.16 -8.61 -18.40
N ASP A 19 8.42 -9.11 -17.39
CA ASP A 19 7.77 -8.26 -16.38
C ASP A 19 8.73 -7.74 -15.29
N VAL A 20 9.93 -8.32 -15.19
CA VAL A 20 10.97 -7.86 -14.26
C VAL A 20 11.60 -6.54 -14.73
N LEU A 21 11.51 -6.22 -16.02
CA LEU A 21 12.24 -5.10 -16.64
C LEU A 21 11.48 -3.76 -16.69
N HIS A 22 10.19 -3.72 -16.32
CA HIS A 22 9.45 -2.45 -16.19
C HIS A 22 9.16 -2.05 -14.75
N ASN A 23 9.95 -2.57 -13.79
CA ASN A 23 10.01 -2.12 -12.40
C ASN A 23 10.63 -0.71 -12.29
N ARG A 24 10.12 0.24 -13.08
CA ARG A 24 10.51 1.63 -13.05
C ARG A 24 9.86 2.21 -11.81
N GLU A 25 10.67 2.33 -10.78
CA GLU A 25 10.42 2.90 -9.47
C GLU A 25 10.08 4.41 -9.58
N VAL A 26 9.05 4.75 -10.35
CA VAL A 26 8.68 6.12 -10.66
C VAL A 26 7.95 6.68 -9.45
N LEU A 27 8.52 7.75 -8.88
CA LEU A 27 7.81 8.60 -7.93
C LEU A 27 6.61 9.22 -8.65
N ARG A 28 5.40 8.78 -8.30
CA ARG A 28 4.17 9.30 -8.85
C ARG A 28 3.64 10.42 -7.96
N ARG A 29 3.01 11.43 -8.59
CA ARG A 29 2.17 12.41 -7.88
C ARG A 29 1.00 11.67 -7.24
N PRO A 30 0.49 12.10 -6.08
CA PRO A 30 -0.60 11.42 -5.41
C PRO A 30 -1.85 11.53 -6.29
N THR A 31 -2.36 10.38 -6.72
CA THR A 31 -3.61 10.25 -7.48
C THR A 31 -4.73 9.81 -6.53
N ASP A 32 -5.97 9.79 -7.02
CA ASP A 32 -7.13 9.28 -6.27
C ASP A 32 -6.93 7.83 -5.77
N GLU A 33 -6.07 7.05 -6.44
CA GLU A 33 -5.70 5.69 -6.02
C GLU A 33 -5.03 5.67 -4.63
N CYS A 34 -4.11 6.61 -4.36
CA CYS A 34 -3.45 6.68 -3.05
C CYS A 34 -4.39 7.19 -1.96
N SER A 35 -5.21 8.18 -2.29
CA SER A 35 -6.27 8.65 -1.39
C SER A 35 -7.21 7.49 -1.04
N TRP A 36 -7.57 6.67 -2.02
CA TRP A 36 -8.32 5.44 -1.81
C TRP A 36 -7.55 4.47 -0.91
N VAL A 37 -6.28 4.14 -1.17
CA VAL A 37 -5.51 3.21 -0.29
C VAL A 37 -5.48 3.70 1.17
N LEU A 38 -5.37 5.00 1.42
CA LEU A 38 -5.34 5.56 2.78
C LEU A 38 -6.72 5.57 3.47
N GLN A 39 -7.79 5.71 2.70
CA GLN A 39 -9.17 5.92 3.19
C GLN A 39 -10.06 4.67 3.06
N HIS A 40 -9.70 3.71 2.21
CA HIS A 40 -10.54 2.59 1.86
C HIS A 40 -10.76 1.69 3.06
N ARG A 41 -12.03 1.28 3.21
CA ARG A 41 -12.49 0.35 4.23
C ARG A 41 -13.05 -0.87 3.49
N PRO A 42 -12.28 -1.96 3.32
CA PRO A 42 -12.88 -3.24 3.01
C PRO A 42 -13.71 -3.69 4.23
N ALA A 43 -14.86 -4.30 4.00
CA ALA A 43 -15.84 -4.65 5.04
C ALA A 43 -15.15 -5.36 6.22
N GLY A 44 -15.24 -4.77 7.42
CA GLY A 44 -14.70 -5.33 8.66
C GLY A 44 -13.23 -5.04 8.98
N LYS A 45 -12.45 -4.34 8.14
CA LYS A 45 -11.05 -3.95 8.46
C LYS A 45 -10.89 -2.46 8.79
N ARG A 46 -9.94 -2.16 9.69
CA ARG A 46 -9.59 -0.79 10.08
C ARG A 46 -8.90 -0.05 8.92
N GLN A 47 -9.18 1.23 8.75
CA GLN A 47 -8.54 2.08 7.74
C GLN A 47 -7.04 2.19 7.99
N VAL A 48 -6.24 2.37 6.93
CA VAL A 48 -4.79 2.53 7.03
C VAL A 48 -4.42 3.66 7.99
N ARG A 49 -5.12 4.80 7.92
CA ARG A 49 -4.92 5.91 8.86
C ARG A 49 -5.08 5.48 10.33
N SER A 50 -6.13 4.73 10.67
CA SER A 50 -6.35 4.23 12.03
C SER A 50 -5.28 3.23 12.47
N LEU A 51 -4.81 2.39 11.55
CA LEU A 51 -3.71 1.45 11.84
C LEU A 51 -2.41 2.20 12.13
N VAL A 52 -2.11 3.25 11.37
CA VAL A 52 -0.92 4.08 11.60
C VAL A 52 -1.01 4.79 12.95
N GLN A 53 -2.13 5.46 13.24
CA GLN A 53 -2.33 6.15 14.51
C GLN A 53 -2.26 5.20 15.72
N GLY A 54 -2.77 3.97 15.58
CA GLY A 54 -2.63 2.94 16.61
C GLY A 54 -1.20 2.44 16.79
N LYS A 55 -0.43 2.28 15.70
CA LYS A 55 0.99 1.87 15.77
C LYS A 55 1.90 2.96 16.33
N THR A 56 1.67 4.23 15.98
CA THR A 56 2.50 5.35 16.42
C THR A 56 2.02 5.97 17.73
N ASN A 57 0.85 5.56 18.23
CA ASN A 57 0.16 6.13 19.39
C ASN A 57 0.01 7.67 19.29
N LYS A 58 -0.24 8.17 18.08
CA LYS A 58 -0.38 9.60 17.77
C LYS A 58 -1.61 9.84 16.91
N ILE A 59 -2.28 10.96 17.16
CA ILE A 59 -3.39 11.41 16.33
C ILE A 59 -2.87 12.48 15.36
N TYR A 60 -2.83 12.13 14.08
CA TYR A 60 -2.49 13.08 13.02
C TYR A 60 -3.73 13.85 12.58
N GLN A 61 -3.71 15.17 12.73
CA GLN A 61 -4.79 16.07 12.29
C GLN A 61 -4.81 16.18 10.76
N GLU A 62 -3.65 16.47 10.17
CA GLU A 62 -3.43 16.40 8.72
C GLU A 62 -3.00 14.98 8.33
N TYR A 63 -3.44 14.51 7.16
CA TYR A 63 -3.07 13.20 6.65
C TYR A 63 -3.19 13.17 5.12
N ARG A 64 -2.28 13.88 4.44
CA ARG A 64 -2.33 14.08 2.98
C ARG A 64 -1.21 13.31 2.30
N ALA A 65 -1.55 12.46 1.34
CA ALA A 65 -0.54 11.81 0.48
C ALA A 65 0.14 12.86 -0.41
N ILE A 66 1.48 12.85 -0.47
CA ILE A 66 2.28 13.81 -1.22
C ILE A 66 3.02 13.17 -2.38
N LYS A 67 3.50 11.94 -2.21
CA LYS A 67 4.15 11.14 -3.25
C LYS A 67 3.95 9.67 -2.95
N TYR A 68 4.00 8.83 -3.97
CA TYR A 68 4.03 7.39 -3.77
C TYR A 68 4.90 6.67 -4.78
N ARG A 69 5.22 5.43 -4.45
CA ARG A 69 5.85 4.43 -5.30
C ARG A 69 5.07 3.13 -5.16
N THR A 70 5.04 2.35 -6.23
CA THR A 70 4.45 1.01 -6.24
C THR A 70 5.49 0.00 -6.65
N GLN A 71 5.46 -1.17 -6.05
CA GLN A 71 6.27 -2.32 -6.44
C GLN A 71 5.34 -3.53 -6.56
N VAL A 72 5.35 -4.17 -7.73
CA VAL A 72 4.58 -5.40 -7.99
C VAL A 72 5.35 -6.59 -7.41
N VAL A 73 4.66 -7.42 -6.65
CA VAL A 73 5.16 -8.66 -6.03
C VAL A 73 4.07 -9.75 -6.20
N ALA A 74 3.95 -10.71 -5.28
CA ALA A 74 2.75 -11.54 -5.15
C ALA A 74 1.56 -10.72 -4.55
N GLY A 75 1.27 -9.58 -5.17
CA GLY A 75 0.47 -8.47 -4.64
C GLY A 75 1.10 -7.13 -5.04
N THR A 76 0.75 -6.06 -4.35
CA THR A 76 1.29 -4.72 -4.61
C THR A 76 1.77 -4.07 -3.32
N ASN A 77 3.04 -3.68 -3.28
CA ASN A 77 3.56 -2.81 -2.23
C ASN A 77 3.37 -1.35 -2.62
N TYR A 78 2.71 -0.58 -1.77
CA TYR A 78 2.58 0.86 -1.85
C TYR A 78 3.48 1.52 -0.82
N LEU A 79 4.48 2.25 -1.29
CA LEU A 79 5.31 3.10 -0.46
C LEU A 79 4.82 4.53 -0.60
N ILE A 80 4.29 5.13 0.47
CA ILE A 80 3.54 6.39 0.42
C ILE A 80 4.20 7.41 1.35
N LYS A 81 4.49 8.61 0.83
CA LYS A 81 4.89 9.77 1.63
C LYS A 81 3.66 10.57 2.00
N VAL A 82 3.42 10.73 3.30
CA VAL A 82 2.24 11.42 3.84
C VAL A 82 2.68 12.62 4.67
N CYS A 83 2.12 13.80 4.38
CA CYS A 83 2.22 15.00 5.20
C CYS A 83 1.25 14.87 6.37
N VAL A 84 1.76 15.04 7.59
CA VAL A 84 0.97 14.89 8.83
C VAL A 84 0.89 16.18 9.65
N GLY A 85 1.38 17.29 9.12
CA GLY A 85 1.26 18.63 9.70
C GLY A 85 2.56 19.43 9.59
N GLY A 86 2.48 20.63 9.02
CA GLY A 86 3.61 21.56 8.88
C GLY A 86 4.80 20.90 8.15
N PRO A 87 6.01 20.85 8.75
CA PRO A 87 7.18 20.22 8.15
C PRO A 87 7.29 18.70 8.41
N SER A 88 6.28 18.09 9.03
CA SER A 88 6.33 16.69 9.46
C SER A 88 5.74 15.74 8.42
N TYR A 89 6.52 14.72 8.06
CA TYR A 89 6.14 13.67 7.13
C TYR A 89 6.34 12.29 7.74
N ILE A 90 5.53 11.35 7.27
CA ILE A 90 5.71 9.93 7.53
C ILE A 90 5.82 9.17 6.21
N HIS A 91 6.59 8.08 6.20
CA HIS A 91 6.62 7.13 5.09
C HIS A 91 5.89 5.86 5.51
N LEU A 92 4.98 5.40 4.67
CA LEU A 92 4.15 4.22 4.90
C LEU A 92 4.50 3.15 3.89
N LEU A 93 4.56 1.90 4.35
CA LEU A 93 4.58 0.73 3.49
C LEU A 93 3.28 -0.05 3.69
N VAL A 94 2.43 -0.07 2.67
CA VAL A 94 1.13 -0.75 2.67
C VAL A 94 1.17 -1.84 1.61
N PHE A 95 0.87 -3.07 2.02
CA PHE A 95 0.73 -4.20 1.10
C PHE A 95 -0.73 -4.40 0.73
N GLN A 96 -1.00 -4.58 -0.55
CA GLN A 96 -2.28 -5.02 -1.09
C GLN A 96 -2.12 -6.44 -1.62
N ALA A 97 -2.88 -7.38 -1.06
CA ALA A 97 -2.93 -8.74 -1.56
C ALA A 97 -3.61 -8.80 -2.94
N LEU A 98 -3.30 -9.83 -3.74
CA LEU A 98 -4.01 -10.06 -5.00
C LEU A 98 -5.51 -10.32 -4.75
N PRO A 99 -6.40 -10.03 -5.73
CA PRO A 99 -7.84 -10.25 -5.60
C PRO A 99 -8.22 -11.69 -5.22
N CYS A 100 -7.48 -12.69 -5.71
CA CYS A 100 -7.70 -14.10 -5.38
C CYS A 100 -7.44 -14.44 -3.89
N TYR A 101 -6.67 -13.60 -3.19
CA TYR A 101 -6.44 -13.68 -1.75
C TYR A 101 -7.34 -12.71 -0.96
N GLY A 102 -8.39 -12.19 -1.58
CA GLY A 102 -9.36 -11.27 -0.97
C GLY A 102 -8.97 -9.79 -1.03
N GLY A 103 -7.87 -9.43 -1.70
CA GLY A 103 -7.55 -8.03 -1.99
C GLY A 103 -7.28 -7.15 -0.76
N TYR A 104 -6.97 -7.75 0.40
CA TYR A 104 -6.88 -7.01 1.66
C TYR A 104 -5.66 -6.09 1.70
N LEU A 105 -5.80 -4.99 2.45
CA LEU A 105 -4.71 -4.07 2.77
C LEU A 105 -4.09 -4.41 4.11
N GLU A 106 -2.77 -4.27 4.20
CA GLU A 106 -1.98 -4.50 5.40
C GLU A 106 -0.90 -3.43 5.56
N LEU A 107 -0.85 -2.78 6.73
CA LEU A 107 0.20 -1.82 7.06
C LEU A 107 1.47 -2.57 7.50
N ARG A 108 2.40 -2.73 6.57
CA ARG A 108 3.68 -3.42 6.80
C ARG A 108 4.66 -2.56 7.60
N GLY A 109 4.70 -1.25 7.34
CA GLY A 109 5.69 -0.39 7.98
C GLY A 109 5.28 1.08 8.08
N VAL A 110 5.82 1.76 9.09
CA VAL A 110 5.70 3.21 9.30
C VAL A 110 7.07 3.75 9.68
N GLN A 111 7.54 4.79 9.01
CA GLN A 111 8.67 5.60 9.45
C GLN A 111 8.20 7.01 9.78
N GLU A 112 8.46 7.43 11.01
CA GLU A 112 8.18 8.78 11.50
C GLU A 112 9.38 9.71 11.30
N ASN A 113 9.21 10.99 11.68
CA ASN A 113 10.26 12.02 11.71
C ASN A 113 10.94 12.23 10.36
N LYS A 114 10.19 12.17 9.26
CA LYS A 114 10.68 12.51 7.91
C LYS A 114 10.36 13.95 7.58
N THR A 115 11.20 14.55 6.73
CA THR A 115 10.99 15.88 6.16
C THR A 115 10.56 15.79 4.70
N GLN A 116 10.24 16.92 4.09
CA GLN A 116 9.84 17.00 2.68
C GLN A 116 10.92 16.49 1.71
N ASP A 117 12.19 16.66 2.06
CA ASP A 117 13.33 16.30 1.19
C ASP A 117 13.80 14.86 1.36
N ASN A 118 13.39 14.17 2.43
CA ASN A 118 13.72 12.76 2.59
C ASN A 118 13.20 11.93 1.40
N PRO A 119 14.07 11.15 0.74
CA PRO A 119 13.66 10.32 -0.38
C PRO A 119 12.76 9.19 0.11
N LEU A 120 11.74 8.88 -0.69
CA LEU A 120 10.81 7.78 -0.42
C LEU A 120 11.45 6.47 -0.89
N LYS A 121 12.06 5.72 0.05
CA LYS A 121 12.72 4.43 -0.17
C LYS A 121 12.05 3.31 0.62
N GLN A 122 12.13 2.08 0.12
CA GLN A 122 11.66 0.89 0.83
C GLN A 122 12.47 0.69 2.12
N PHE A 123 11.81 0.15 3.15
CA PHE A 123 12.37 -0.09 4.48
C PHE A 123 11.73 -1.30 5.16
#